data_AF-A0A7X3H087-F1
#
_entry.id   AF-A0A7X3H087-F1
#
_cell.length_a   1.000
_cell.length_b   1.000
_cell.length_c   1.000
_cell.angle_alpha   90.00
_cell.angle_beta   90.00
_cell.angle_gamma   90.00
#
_symmetry.space_group_name_H-M   'P 1'
#
loop_
_entity.id
_entity.type
_entity.pdbx_description
1 polymer ?
#
loop_
_entity_poly.entity_id
_entity_poly.type
_entity_poly.pdbx_seq_one_letter_code
_entity_poly.pdbx_strand_id
1 'polypeptide(L)'
;MIVGCSTYVVRKLVDFHCHHGECPASLLARSLRTLVARVRQQNASAQSIAETMEKHSQNHRVYYPGQPGFPGHDLAKRQMQGFGGMLSIEIECGGNAATSW
;
A
#
# COMPACT_ATOMS: atom_id res chain seq x y z
N MET A 1 10.97 -9.04 2.77
CA MET A 1 11.95 -8.58 1.76
C MET A 1 13.17 -9.48 1.89
N ILE A 2 13.30 -10.50 1.04
CA ILE A 2 14.52 -11.34 1.04
C ILE A 2 15.55 -10.60 0.19
N VAL A 3 16.49 -9.93 0.85
CA VAL A 3 17.73 -9.49 0.23
C VAL A 3 18.73 -10.62 0.45
N GLY A 4 19.09 -11.32 -0.62
CA GLY A 4 20.06 -12.42 -0.56
C GLY A 4 20.96 -12.41 -1.78
N CYS A 5 22.25 -12.72 -1.55
CA CYS A 5 23.27 -12.79 -2.58
C CYS A 5 22.91 -13.84 -3.64
N SER A 6 23.04 -13.44 -4.92
CA SER A 6 22.35 -13.97 -6.09
C SER A 6 22.43 -15.50 -6.31
N THR A 7 23.45 -16.17 -5.80
CA THR A 7 23.71 -17.58 -6.08
C THR A 7 23.07 -18.56 -5.08
N TYR A 8 22.75 -18.15 -3.85
CA TYR A 8 22.25 -19.07 -2.81
C TYR A 8 20.72 -19.17 -2.76
N VAL A 9 20.00 -18.10 -3.12
CA VAL A 9 18.53 -18.04 -3.04
C VAL A 9 17.87 -18.79 -4.19
N VAL A 10 18.40 -18.68 -5.42
CA VAL A 10 17.80 -19.27 -6.62
C VAL A 10 17.72 -20.80 -6.50
N ARG A 11 18.74 -21.45 -5.93
CA ARG A 11 18.80 -22.91 -5.84
C ARG A 11 17.84 -23.52 -4.81
N LYS A 12 17.44 -22.76 -3.76
CA LYS A 12 16.44 -23.20 -2.77
C LYS A 12 15.00 -22.83 -3.13
N LEU A 13 14.80 -21.85 -4.01
CA LEU A 13 13.45 -21.37 -4.37
C LEU A 13 12.80 -22.15 -5.52
N VAL A 14 13.60 -22.76 -6.39
CA VAL A 14 13.09 -23.50 -7.57
C VAL A 14 12.41 -24.83 -7.18
N ASP A 15 12.65 -25.32 -5.97
CA ASP A 15 12.06 -26.56 -5.45
C ASP A 15 10.63 -26.40 -4.89
N PHE A 16 10.03 -25.20 -4.96
CA PHE A 16 8.62 -24.99 -4.60
C PHE A 16 7.71 -25.53 -5.71
N HIS A 17 7.68 -26.86 -5.81
CA HIS A 17 6.88 -27.61 -6.76
C HIS A 17 5.40 -27.27 -6.60
N CYS A 18 4.74 -27.02 -7.74
CA CYS A 18 3.29 -26.89 -7.86
C CYS A 18 2.63 -28.23 -7.51
N HIS A 19 2.37 -28.46 -6.22
CA HIS A 19 1.93 -29.75 -5.66
C HIS A 19 0.41 -30.01 -5.79
N HIS A 20 -0.40 -29.02 -6.16
CA HIS A 20 -1.87 -29.10 -6.16
C HIS A 20 -2.57 -28.57 -7.42
N GLY A 21 -1.96 -28.69 -8.61
CA GLY A 21 -2.62 -28.37 -9.89
C GLY A 21 -2.74 -26.88 -10.23
N GLU A 22 -2.63 -26.00 -9.23
CA GLU A 22 -2.57 -24.55 -9.43
C GLU A 22 -1.16 -24.02 -9.17
N CYS A 23 -0.57 -23.38 -10.18
CA CYS A 23 0.78 -22.85 -10.08
C CYS A 23 0.72 -21.34 -9.78
N PRO A 24 0.95 -20.88 -8.53
CA PRO A 24 0.77 -19.49 -8.12
C PRO A 24 1.70 -18.53 -8.88
N ALA A 25 2.82 -19.04 -9.39
CA ALA A 25 3.73 -18.29 -10.27
C ALA A 25 3.01 -17.74 -11.51
N SER A 26 2.06 -18.48 -12.09
CA SER A 26 1.31 -18.04 -13.28
C SER A 26 0.36 -16.88 -12.98
N LEU A 27 -0.30 -16.90 -11.82
CA LEU A 27 -1.17 -15.82 -11.34
C LEU A 27 -0.37 -14.57 -10.97
N LEU A 28 0.81 -14.75 -10.36
CA LEU A 28 1.73 -13.65 -10.08
C LEU A 28 2.22 -13.00 -11.38
N ALA A 29 2.70 -13.80 -12.35
CA ALA A 29 3.15 -13.29 -13.65
C ALA A 29 2.03 -12.55 -14.40
N ARG A 30 0.78 -13.03 -14.34
CA ARG A 30 -0.39 -12.32 -14.87
C ARG A 30 -0.62 -10.98 -14.16
N SER A 31 -0.53 -10.98 -12.83
CA SER A 31 -0.79 -9.79 -12.01
C SER A 31 0.27 -8.71 -12.14
N LEU A 32 1.53 -9.09 -12.41
CA LEU A 32 2.65 -8.17 -12.59
C LEU A 32 2.51 -7.29 -13.84
N ARG A 33 1.89 -7.79 -14.91
CA ARG A 33 1.71 -7.04 -16.17
C ARG A 33 0.97 -5.71 -15.97
N THR A 34 0.06 -5.65 -15.01
CA THR A 34 -0.77 -4.48 -14.71
C THR A 34 -0.42 -3.82 -13.38
N LEU A 35 0.67 -4.23 -12.74
CA LEU A 35 1.10 -3.68 -11.44
C LEU A 35 1.30 -2.17 -11.50
N VAL A 36 1.99 -1.66 -12.53
CA VAL A 36 2.30 -0.23 -12.67
C VAL A 36 1.03 0.61 -12.75
N ALA A 37 0.03 0.16 -13.52
CA ALA A 37 -1.25 0.87 -13.65
C ALA A 37 -2.01 0.90 -12.31
N ARG A 38 -2.07 -0.23 -11.60
CA ARG A 38 -2.72 -0.31 -10.29
C ARG A 38 -2.03 0.58 -9.26
N VAL A 39 -0.71 0.55 -9.16
CA VAL A 39 0.04 1.35 -8.17
C VAL A 39 -0.12 2.84 -8.44
N ARG A 40 -0.08 3.27 -9.71
CA ARG A 40 -0.33 4.68 -10.07
C ARG A 40 -1.72 5.14 -9.66
N GLN A 41 -2.74 4.34 -9.97
CA GLN A 41 -4.12 4.65 -9.60
C GLN A 41 -4.31 4.67 -8.08
N GLN A 42 -3.75 3.68 -7.37
CA GLN A 42 -3.79 3.60 -5.91
C GLN A 42 -3.13 4.81 -5.26
N ASN A 43 -1.99 5.27 -5.76
CA ASN A 43 -1.32 6.48 -5.26
C ASN A 43 -2.20 7.73 -5.46
N ALA A 44 -2.74 7.93 -6.67
CA ALA A 44 -3.59 9.08 -6.98
C ALA A 44 -4.88 9.09 -6.12
N SER A 45 -5.53 7.93 -5.99
CA SER A 45 -6.73 7.79 -5.18
C SER A 45 -6.44 8.01 -3.68
N ALA A 46 -5.36 7.45 -3.14
CA ALA A 46 -5.01 7.64 -1.74
C ALA A 46 -4.69 9.10 -1.41
N GLN A 47 -3.94 9.79 -2.27
CA GLN A 47 -3.67 11.22 -2.11
C GLN A 47 -4.98 12.04 -2.10
N SER A 48 -5.87 11.80 -3.07
CA SER A 48 -7.15 12.52 -3.15
C SER A 48 -8.05 12.26 -1.94
N ILE A 49 -8.11 11.01 -1.45
CA ILE A 49 -8.85 10.68 -0.23
C ILE A 49 -8.24 11.38 0.99
N ALA A 50 -6.92 11.36 1.12
CA ALA A 50 -6.21 11.99 2.24
C ALA A 50 -6.47 13.50 2.29
N GLU A 51 -6.39 14.20 1.14
CA GLU A 51 -6.68 15.63 1.02
C GLU A 51 -8.16 15.97 1.28
N THR A 52 -9.07 15.08 0.91
CA THR A 52 -10.51 15.28 1.14
C THR A 52 -10.83 15.13 2.62
N MET A 53 -10.25 14.12 3.27
CA MET A 53 -10.49 13.82 4.68
C MET A 53 -9.84 14.84 5.61
N GLU A 54 -8.70 15.43 5.24
CA GLU A 54 -8.09 16.57 5.97
C GLU A 54 -8.99 17.80 6.05
N LYS A 55 -9.86 18.01 5.05
CA LYS A 55 -10.78 19.16 5.01
C LYS A 55 -12.11 18.90 5.70
N HIS A 56 -12.37 17.65 6.11
CA HIS A 56 -13.66 17.30 6.70
C HIS A 56 -13.77 17.86 8.13
N SER A 57 -14.92 18.45 8.46
CA SER A 57 -15.19 19.16 9.72
C SER A 57 -15.29 18.31 10.99
N GLN A 58 -15.19 16.99 10.85
CA GLN A 58 -15.19 16.08 11.98
C GLN A 58 -13.74 15.86 12.38
N ASN A 59 -13.43 15.94 13.68
CA ASN A 59 -12.07 15.82 14.21
C ASN A 59 -11.48 14.44 13.87
N HIS A 60 -10.82 14.36 12.71
CA HIS A 60 -10.20 13.15 12.21
C HIS A 60 -8.70 13.39 12.02
N ARG A 61 -7.87 12.46 12.45
CA ARG A 61 -6.44 12.47 12.11
C ARG A 61 -6.20 11.56 10.92
N VAL A 62 -5.65 12.11 9.85
CA VAL A 62 -5.26 11.35 8.66
C VAL A 62 -3.76 11.07 8.73
N TYR A 63 -3.39 9.80 8.58
CA TYR A 63 -2.00 9.35 8.51
C TYR A 63 -1.72 8.91 7.07
N TYR A 64 -1.08 9.80 6.30
CA TYR A 64 -0.63 9.48 4.95
C TYR A 64 0.77 10.05 4.68
N PRO A 65 1.73 9.25 4.16
CA PRO A 65 3.08 9.74 3.92
C PRO A 65 3.19 10.88 2.89
N GLY A 66 2.17 11.07 2.06
CA GLY A 66 2.11 12.17 1.09
C GLY A 66 1.73 13.54 1.67
N GLN A 67 1.25 13.59 2.91
CA GLN A 67 0.88 14.86 3.56
C GLN A 67 2.11 15.55 4.16
N PRO A 68 2.24 16.88 4.03
CA PRO A 68 3.36 17.64 4.61
C PRO A 68 3.47 17.53 6.13
N GLY A 69 2.35 17.27 6.82
CA GLY A 69 2.30 17.10 8.28
C GLY A 69 2.78 15.73 8.78
N PHE A 70 3.06 14.77 7.88
CA PHE A 70 3.49 13.43 8.28
C PHE A 70 4.97 13.41 8.70
N PRO A 71 5.34 12.91 9.89
CA PRO A 71 6.72 12.92 10.38
C PRO A 71 7.76 12.26 9.45
N GLY A 72 7.32 11.33 8.61
CA GLY A 72 8.15 10.63 7.63
C GLY A 72 8.09 11.17 6.20
N HIS A 73 7.44 12.31 5.94
CA HIS A 73 7.19 12.81 4.58
C HIS A 73 8.48 13.00 3.78
N ASP A 74 9.47 13.67 4.35
CA ASP A 74 10.74 13.94 3.68
C ASP A 74 11.54 12.65 3.37
N LEU A 75 11.48 11.67 4.27
CA LEU A 75 12.12 10.37 4.05
C LEU A 75 11.40 9.60 2.94
N ALA A 76 10.07 9.56 2.97
CA ALA A 76 9.25 8.90 1.98
C ALA A 76 9.47 9.52 0.59
N LYS A 77 9.55 10.86 0.50
CA LYS A 77 9.83 11.59 -0.75
C LYS A 77 11.22 11.29 -1.30
N ARG A 78 12.22 11.06 -0.45
CA ARG A 78 13.58 10.67 -0.87
C ARG A 78 13.64 9.22 -1.35
N GLN A 79 12.88 8.32 -0.74
CA GLN A 79 12.96 6.87 -1.01
C GLN A 79 11.98 6.37 -2.07
N MET A 80 10.86 7.08 -2.30
CA MET A 80 9.72 6.59 -3.06
C MET A 80 9.29 7.59 -4.14
N GLN A 81 8.83 7.09 -5.29
CA GLN A 81 8.27 7.91 -6.40
C GLN A 81 6.73 8.00 -6.32
N GLY A 82 6.17 7.82 -5.12
CA GLY A 82 4.75 7.78 -4.79
C GLY A 82 4.55 7.07 -3.45
N PHE A 83 3.53 7.44 -2.69
CA PHE A 83 3.41 7.09 -1.26
C PHE A 83 2.61 5.80 -0.98
N GLY A 84 2.15 5.09 -2.02
CA GLY A 84 1.32 3.90 -1.91
C GLY A 84 -0.17 4.22 -1.85
N GLY A 85 -0.96 3.14 -1.85
CA GLY A 85 -2.43 3.20 -1.70
C GLY A 85 -2.93 3.04 -0.27
N MET A 86 -2.04 2.99 0.72
CA MET A 86 -2.39 2.78 2.12
C MET A 86 -2.44 4.13 2.85
N LEU A 87 -3.56 4.39 3.52
CA LEU A 87 -3.73 5.51 4.44
C LEU A 87 -4.52 5.03 5.66
N SER A 88 -4.32 5.66 6.81
CA SER A 88 -5.09 5.37 8.03
C SER A 88 -5.78 6.63 8.49
N ILE A 89 -7.04 6.50 8.91
CA ILE A 89 -7.86 7.62 9.40
C ILE A 89 -8.31 7.24 10.80
N GLU A 90 -8.04 8.12 11.75
CA GLU A 90 -8.54 8.05 13.11
C GLU A 90 -9.71 9.01 13.22
N ILE A 91 -10.87 8.49 13.62
CA ILE A 91 -12.13 9.22 13.68
C ILE A 91 -12.57 9.29 15.14
N GLU A 92 -12.77 10.49 15.68
CA GLU A 92 -13.41 10.67 16.98
C GLU A 92 -14.89 10.30 16.89
N CYS A 93 -15.22 9.08 17.28
CA CYS A 93 -16.59 8.59 17.28
C CYS A 93 -17.22 8.74 18.67
N GLY A 94 -18.10 9.72 18.84
CA GLY A 94 -18.93 9.81 20.03
C GLY A 94 -20.03 8.74 20.02
N GLY A 95 -19.83 7.65 20.77
CA GLY A 95 -20.85 6.73 21.30
C GLY A 95 -21.78 5.95 20.36
N ASN A 96 -22.28 6.54 19.28
CA ASN A 96 -23.34 6.00 18.42
C ASN A 96 -23.08 6.18 16.91
N ALA A 97 -22.01 6.85 16.49
CA ALA A 97 -21.76 7.16 15.07
C ALA A 97 -20.98 6.07 14.31
N ALA A 98 -20.49 5.02 14.97
CA ALA A 98 -19.69 3.97 14.33
C ALA A 98 -20.54 2.95 13.56
N THR A 99 -21.85 2.95 13.77
CA THR A 99 -22.80 1.95 13.23
C THR A 99 -23.72 2.48 12.14
N SER A 100 -23.71 3.77 11.81
CA SER A 100 -24.49 4.32 10.70
C SER A 100 -23.59 4.58 9.50
N TRP A 101 -23.57 3.63 8.57
CA TRP A 101 -23.09 3.81 7.19
C TRP A 101 -24.26 4.14 6.27
#